data_AF-A0AAU5CV72-F1
#
_entry.id   AF-A0AAU5CV72-F1
#
_cell.length_a   1.000
_cell.length_b   1.000
_cell.length_c   1.000
_cell.angle_alpha   90.00
_cell.angle_beta   90.00
_cell.angle_gamma   90.00
#
_symmetry.space_group_name_H-M   'P 1'
#
loop_
_entity.id
_entity.type
_entity.pdbx_description
1 polymer ?
#
loop_
_entity_poly.entity_id
_entity_poly.type
_entity_poly.pdbx_seq_one_letter_code
_entity_poly.pdbx_strand_id
1 'polypeptide(L)'
;MAANLSYIREIQEPPGQDDDLLVSQRLVTACCYDFIATTQEQQRKLRLDSTVQLTAAIISADRPRAFSPLTSTWGDGAETEPPYARRPHRIQPAHTALSPAAANDEGRSSADELCTDLMSQFGV
;
A
#
# COMPACT_ATOMS: atom_id res chain seq x y z
N MET A 1 -28.90 -6.29 -0.09
CA MET A 1 -28.09 -7.52 0.10
C MET A 1 -26.69 -7.20 -0.39
N ALA A 2 -25.79 -6.75 0.49
CA ALA A 2 -24.42 -6.39 0.13
C ALA A 2 -23.51 -7.49 0.67
N ALA A 3 -22.86 -8.24 -0.23
CA ALA A 3 -21.93 -9.29 0.13
C ALA A 3 -20.61 -8.64 0.57
N ASN A 4 -20.38 -8.59 1.87
CA ASN A 4 -19.13 -8.15 2.47
C ASN A 4 -18.12 -9.31 2.33
N LEU A 5 -17.31 -9.28 1.26
CA LEU A 5 -16.28 -10.29 0.99
C LEU A 5 -14.98 -9.91 1.70
N SER A 6 -14.96 -9.94 3.03
CA SER A 6 -13.73 -9.93 3.80
C SER A 6 -13.21 -11.37 3.91
N TYR A 7 -12.32 -11.78 3.01
CA TYR A 7 -11.65 -13.08 3.06
C TYR A 7 -10.60 -13.06 4.18
N ILE A 8 -11.01 -13.42 5.40
CA ILE A 8 -10.09 -13.64 6.52
C ILE A 8 -9.62 -15.09 6.45
N ARG A 9 -8.43 -15.30 5.89
CA ARG A 9 -7.73 -16.58 6.00
C ARG A 9 -7.11 -16.63 7.40
N GLU A 10 -7.70 -17.41 8.30
CA GLU A 10 -7.04 -17.78 9.55
C GLU A 10 -5.79 -18.61 9.21
N ILE A 11 -4.63 -17.97 9.26
CA ILE A 11 -3.34 -18.65 9.23
C ILE A 11 -3.02 -18.99 10.69
N GLN A 12 -3.18 -20.26 11.07
CA GLN A 12 -2.49 -20.82 12.23
C GLN A 12 -1.01 -20.95 11.88
N GLU A 13 -0.16 -20.10 12.47
CA GLU A 13 1.29 -20.25 12.44
C GLU A 13 1.80 -20.49 13.88
N PRO A 14 2.74 -21.45 14.08
CA PRO A 14 3.33 -21.75 15.39
C PRO A 14 4.23 -20.61 15.87
N PRO A 15 4.63 -20.56 17.16
CA PRO A 15 5.32 -19.41 17.72
C PRO A 15 6.79 -19.37 17.23
N GLY A 16 7.01 -18.67 16.13
CA GLY A 16 8.30 -18.10 15.76
C GLY A 16 8.43 -16.71 16.39
N GLN A 17 9.29 -16.64 17.39
CA GLN A 17 9.94 -15.46 17.98
C GLN A 17 9.94 -14.20 17.09
N ASP A 18 9.38 -13.08 17.58
CA ASP A 18 9.67 -11.67 17.25
C ASP A 18 10.24 -11.27 15.86
N ASP A 19 9.80 -11.89 14.76
CA ASP A 19 10.24 -11.45 13.43
C ASP A 19 9.43 -10.23 12.96
N ASP A 20 10.13 -9.10 12.80
CA ASP A 20 9.62 -7.87 12.19
C ASP A 20 8.97 -8.18 10.83
N LEU A 21 7.85 -7.51 10.53
CA LEU A 21 7.22 -7.62 9.21
C LEU A 21 8.03 -6.83 8.19
N LEU A 22 8.70 -7.54 7.29
CA LEU A 22 9.47 -6.95 6.21
C LEU A 22 8.56 -6.23 5.22
N VAL A 23 8.87 -4.96 4.94
CA VAL A 23 8.15 -4.08 4.01
C VAL A 23 9.08 -3.75 2.84
N SER A 24 9.02 -4.58 1.80
CA SER A 24 9.77 -4.37 0.56
C SER A 24 9.27 -3.13 -0.18
N GLN A 25 10.15 -2.17 -0.44
CA GLN A 25 9.82 -0.97 -1.21
C GLN A 25 9.34 -1.35 -2.61
N ARG A 26 10.04 -2.26 -3.31
CA ARG A 26 9.64 -2.68 -4.66
C ARG A 26 8.26 -3.32 -4.68
N LEU A 27 7.96 -4.17 -3.69
CA LEU A 27 6.65 -4.79 -3.57
C LEU A 27 5.58 -3.74 -3.29
N VAL A 28 5.83 -2.82 -2.35
CA VAL A 28 4.89 -1.74 -2.03
C VAL A 28 4.65 -0.85 -3.25
N THR A 29 5.69 -0.50 -4.01
CA THR A 29 5.55 0.25 -5.26
C THR A 29 4.65 -0.50 -6.24
N ALA A 30 4.93 -1.77 -6.54
CA ALA A 30 4.09 -2.56 -7.44
C ALA A 30 2.63 -2.63 -6.96
N CYS A 31 2.42 -2.86 -5.66
CA CYS A 31 1.08 -2.88 -5.07
C CYS A 31 0.37 -1.52 -5.19
N CYS A 32 1.06 -0.40 -5.04
CA CYS A 32 0.47 0.93 -5.25
C CYS A 32 0.00 1.11 -6.68
N TYR A 33 0.81 0.71 -7.67
CA TYR A 33 0.42 0.77 -9.09
C TYR A 33 -0.81 -0.09 -9.38
N ASP A 34 -0.82 -1.34 -8.93
CA ASP A 34 -1.96 -2.25 -9.11
C ASP A 34 -3.23 -1.73 -8.43
N PHE A 35 -3.07 -1.14 -7.24
CA PHE A 35 -4.16 -0.55 -6.47
C PHE A 35 -4.80 0.65 -7.18
N ILE A 36 -3.99 1.58 -7.69
CA ILE A 36 -4.48 2.72 -8.48
C ILE A 36 -5.15 2.24 -9.76
N ALA A 37 -4.51 1.34 -10.50
CA ALA A 37 -5.08 0.80 -11.74
C ALA A 37 -6.44 0.14 -11.49
N THR A 38 -6.54 -0.70 -10.46
CA THR A 38 -7.80 -1.38 -10.08
C THR A 38 -8.88 -0.36 -9.68
N THR A 39 -8.52 0.67 -8.92
CA THR A 39 -9.46 1.69 -8.46
C THR A 39 -9.96 2.56 -9.62
N GLN A 40 -9.07 2.94 -10.54
CA GLN A 40 -9.44 3.69 -11.74
C GLN A 40 -10.39 2.89 -12.64
N GLU A 41 -10.14 1.60 -12.84
CA GLU A 41 -11.03 0.73 -13.60
C GLU A 41 -12.40 0.57 -12.92
N GLN A 42 -12.44 0.53 -11.58
CA GLN A 42 -13.71 0.57 -10.84
C GLN A 42 -14.44 1.91 -11.01
N GLN A 43 -13.74 3.04 -10.93
CA GLN A 43 -14.33 4.37 -11.18
C GLN A 43 -14.92 4.47 -12.59
N ARG A 44 -14.19 4.01 -13.62
CA ARG A 44 -14.67 3.99 -15.01
C ARG A 44 -15.93 3.15 -15.17
N LYS A 45 -15.99 1.98 -14.53
CA LYS A 45 -17.18 1.11 -14.55
C LYS A 45 -18.39 1.73 -13.87
N LEU A 46 -18.20 2.52 -12.81
CA LEU A 46 -19.28 3.22 -12.12
C LEU A 46 -19.88 4.37 -12.96
N ARG A 47 -19.20 4.78 -14.06
CA ARG A 47 -19.58 5.87 -14.97
C ARG A 47 -19.57 7.26 -14.32
N LEU A 48 -19.39 8.30 -15.14
CA LEU A 48 -19.34 9.71 -14.73
C LEU A 48 -20.62 10.22 -14.04
N ASP A 49 -21.76 9.56 -14.27
CA ASP A 49 -23.04 9.94 -13.65
C ASP A 49 -23.21 9.42 -12.21
N SER A 50 -22.26 8.61 -11.73
CA SER A 50 -22.26 8.15 -10.34
C SER A 50 -21.77 9.25 -9.41
N THR A 51 -22.59 9.60 -8.41
CA THR A 51 -22.23 10.54 -7.34
C THR A 51 -21.29 9.91 -6.30
N VAL A 52 -20.88 8.65 -6.49
CA VAL A 52 -20.05 7.90 -5.54
C VAL A 52 -18.58 8.23 -5.77
N GLN A 53 -18.01 9.01 -4.85
CA GLN A 53 -16.57 9.18 -4.75
C GLN A 53 -15.95 7.90 -4.16
N LEU A 54 -14.99 7.32 -4.88
CA LEU A 54 -14.20 6.20 -4.37
C LEU A 54 -12.96 6.72 -3.65
N THR A 55 -12.89 6.46 -2.35
CA THR A 55 -11.68 6.67 -1.54
C THR A 55 -11.09 5.31 -1.25
N ALA A 56 -9.82 5.15 -1.60
CA ALA A 56 -9.09 3.91 -1.39
C ALA A 56 -7.95 4.20 -0.40
N ALA A 57 -7.85 3.38 0.65
CA ALA A 57 -6.89 3.58 1.74
C ALA A 57 -6.12 2.30 2.03
N ILE A 58 -4.81 2.44 2.27
CA ILE A 58 -3.94 1.35 2.72
C ILE A 58 -3.78 1.48 4.23
N ILE A 59 -4.13 0.42 4.97
CA ILE A 59 -4.08 0.36 6.43
C ILE A 59 -3.25 -0.84 6.90
N SER A 60 -2.55 -0.72 8.03
CA SER A 60 -1.93 -1.88 8.68
C SER A 60 -2.99 -2.74 9.36
N ALA A 61 -2.84 -4.06 9.28
CA ALA A 61 -3.52 -4.97 10.20
C ALA A 61 -3.08 -4.66 11.64
N ASP A 62 -4.01 -4.69 12.59
CA ASP A 62 -3.68 -4.50 14.01
C ASP A 62 -2.97 -5.76 14.52
N ARG A 63 -1.64 -5.78 14.36
CA ARG A 63 -0.76 -6.84 14.83
C ARG A 63 0.36 -6.25 15.69
N PRO A 64 0.84 -6.98 16.70
CA PRO A 64 1.87 -6.49 17.60
C PRO A 64 3.28 -6.45 16.99
N ARG A 65 3.45 -6.71 15.69
CA ARG A 65 4.78 -6.82 15.05
C ARG A 65 5.23 -5.47 14.49
N ALA A 66 6.50 -5.11 14.69
CA ALA A 66 7.08 -3.93 14.06
C ALA A 66 7.25 -4.16 12.56
N PHE A 67 7.19 -3.09 11.78
CA PHE A 67 7.43 -3.12 10.35
C PHE A 67 8.89 -2.72 10.07
N SER A 68 9.63 -3.54 9.35
CA SER A 68 11.02 -3.25 8.94
C SER A 68 11.06 -2.97 7.43
N PRO A 69 11.37 -1.73 7.00
CA PRO A 69 11.40 -1.37 5.59
C PRO A 69 12.66 -1.90 4.91
N LEU A 70 12.50 -2.51 3.75
CA LEU A 70 13.62 -2.93 2.91
C LEU A 70 13.64 -2.04 1.67
N THR A 71 14.76 -1.35 1.44
CA THR A 71 14.95 -0.48 0.28
C THR A 71 16.17 -0.93 -0.53
N SER A 72 16.23 -0.51 -1.78
CA SER A 72 17.39 -0.76 -2.64
C SER A 72 18.14 0.54 -2.87
N THR A 73 19.40 0.60 -2.45
CA THR A 73 20.24 1.82 -2.59
C THR A 73 20.64 2.12 -4.03
N TRP A 74 20.66 1.09 -4.89
CA TRP A 74 20.95 1.19 -6.31
C TRP A 74 20.01 0.23 -7.02
N GLY A 75 19.20 0.71 -7.96
CA GLY A 75 17.97 0.09 -8.48
C GLY A 75 17.94 -1.42 -8.78
N ASP A 76 19.09 -2.10 -8.87
CA ASP A 76 19.23 -3.54 -9.14
C ASP A 76 19.78 -4.36 -7.96
N GLY A 77 20.15 -3.71 -6.84
CA GLY A 77 20.72 -4.36 -5.65
C GLY A 77 19.67 -5.13 -4.84
N ALA A 78 20.15 -6.04 -3.99
CA ALA A 78 19.31 -6.69 -2.98
C ALA A 78 18.68 -5.63 -2.06
N GLU A 79 17.41 -5.80 -1.72
CA GLU A 79 16.79 -4.90 -0.75
C GLU A 79 17.37 -5.21 0.64
N THR A 80 17.81 -4.17 1.33
CA THR A 80 18.34 -4.24 2.68
C THR A 80 17.64 -3.20 3.54
N GLU A 81 17.64 -3.42 4.85
CA GLU A 81 17.10 -2.44 5.78
C GLU A 81 18.10 -1.28 5.93
N PRO A 82 17.70 -0.02 5.65
CA PRO A 82 18.57 1.12 5.90
C PRO A 82 18.86 1.29 7.39
N PRO A 83 20.09 1.61 7.80
CA PRO A 83 20.45 1.73 9.21
C PRO A 83 19.74 2.89 9.93
N TYR A 84 19.13 3.82 9.18
CA TYR A 84 18.38 4.97 9.69
C TYR A 84 16.86 4.78 9.62
N ALA A 85 16.39 3.62 9.15
CA ALA A 85 14.98 3.34 9.00
C ALA A 85 14.27 3.29 10.37
N ARG A 86 13.05 3.83 10.40
CA ARG A 86 12.13 3.71 11.53
C ARG A 86 11.36 2.39 11.43
N ARG A 87 11.08 1.78 12.58
CA ARG A 87 10.30 0.53 12.69
C ARG A 87 9.00 0.74 13.46
N PRO A 88 8.00 1.41 12.86
CA PRO A 88 6.71 1.61 13.52
C PRO A 88 6.01 0.25 13.71
N HIS A 89 5.13 0.16 14.72
CA HIS A 89 4.25 -1.01 14.90
C HIS A 89 2.87 -0.80 14.25
N ARG A 90 2.59 0.43 13.82
CA ARG A 90 1.36 0.83 13.13
C ARG A 90 1.71 1.87 12.09
N ILE A 91 1.16 1.74 10.90
CA ILE A 91 1.24 2.76 9.86
C ILE A 91 -0.01 3.63 9.90
N GLN A 92 0.16 4.92 9.65
CA GLN A 92 -0.95 5.81 9.39
C GLN A 92 -1.59 5.46 8.05
N PRO A 93 -2.92 5.56 7.93
CA PRO A 93 -3.60 5.35 6.65
C PRO A 93 -3.05 6.29 5.57
N ALA A 94 -2.55 5.72 4.48
CA ALA A 94 -2.20 6.47 3.27
C ALA A 94 -3.40 6.49 2.33
N HIS A 95 -3.70 7.65 1.77
CA HIS A 95 -4.86 7.88 0.91
C HIS A 95 -4.44 8.72 -0.29
N THR A 96 -5.09 8.48 -1.43
CA THR A 96 -4.93 9.32 -2.61
C THR A 96 -6.28 9.52 -3.27
N ALA A 97 -6.49 10.71 -3.83
CA ALA A 97 -7.71 11.08 -4.51
C ALA A 97 -7.55 10.81 -6.00
N LEU A 98 -8.42 9.98 -6.56
CA LEU A 98 -8.39 9.65 -7.99
C LEU A 98 -9.58 10.29 -8.70
N SER A 99 -9.29 10.95 -9.82
CA SER A 99 -10.31 11.46 -10.72
C SER A 99 -10.84 10.34 -11.62
N PRO A 100 -12.17 10.22 -11.82
CA PRO A 100 -12.76 9.28 -12.78
C PRO A 100 -12.31 9.53 -14.23
N ALA A 101 -11.89 10.76 -14.52
CA ALA A 101 -11.39 11.18 -15.84
C ALA A 101 -9.85 11.17 -15.91
N ALA A 102 -9.17 10.69 -14.87
CA ALA A 102 -7.72 10.71 -14.82
C ALA A 102 -7.10 9.94 -15.99
N ALA A 103 -6.14 10.59 -16.65
CA ALA A 103 -5.30 9.93 -17.64
C ALA A 103 -4.40 8.89 -16.95
N ASN A 104 -3.89 7.93 -17.72
CA ASN A 104 -3.02 6.89 -17.17
C ASN A 104 -1.78 7.48 -16.50
N ASP A 105 -1.22 8.58 -17.02
CA ASP A 105 -0.05 9.25 -16.44
C ASP A 105 -0.35 9.90 -15.08
N GLU A 106 -1.55 10.47 -14.90
CA GLU A 106 -2.00 10.99 -13.60
C GLU A 106 -2.16 9.85 -12.58
N GLY A 107 -2.61 8.67 -13.03
CA GLY A 107 -2.66 7.46 -12.20
C GLY A 107 -1.29 7.01 -11.72
N ARG A 108 -0.28 7.07 -12.60
CA ARG A 108 1.11 6.74 -12.24
C ARG A 108 1.67 7.71 -11.21
N SER A 109 1.47 9.02 -11.41
CA SER A 109 1.87 10.05 -10.44
C SER A 109 1.20 9.80 -9.08
N SER A 110 -0.08 9.46 -9.07
CA SER A 110 -0.82 9.15 -7.83
C SER A 110 -0.29 7.90 -7.13
N ALA A 111 0.15 6.88 -7.89
CA ALA A 111 0.76 5.67 -7.34
C ALA A 111 2.15 5.96 -6.74
N ASP A 112 2.95 6.79 -7.41
CA ASP A 112 4.25 7.23 -6.92
C ASP A 112 4.10 8.03 -5.62
N GLU A 113 3.18 9.00 -5.58
CA GLU A 113 2.85 9.76 -4.37
C GLU A 113 2.39 8.85 -3.23
N LEU A 114 1.49 7.91 -3.49
CA LEU A 114 1.03 6.95 -2.49
C LEU A 114 2.17 6.08 -1.94
N CYS A 115 3.07 5.64 -2.82
CA CYS A 115 4.25 4.89 -2.43
C CYS A 115 5.19 5.74 -1.57
N THR A 116 5.44 6.99 -1.96
CA THR A 116 6.25 7.94 -1.19
C THR A 116 5.64 8.21 0.18
N ASP A 117 4.33 8.41 0.27
CA ASP A 117 3.65 8.65 1.55
C ASP A 117 3.78 7.45 2.49
N LEU A 118 3.64 6.23 1.98
CA LEU A 118 3.85 5.01 2.77
C LEU A 118 5.30 4.87 3.22
N MET A 119 6.26 5.07 2.32
CA MET A 119 7.70 4.94 2.63
C MET A 119 8.17 6.03 3.61
N SER A 120 7.61 7.24 3.53
CA SER A 120 7.97 8.35 4.41
C SER A 120 7.73 8.04 5.89
N GLN A 121 6.76 7.18 6.21
CA GLN A 121 6.46 6.77 7.59
C GLN A 121 7.62 5.99 8.23
N PHE A 122 8.42 5.33 7.39
CA PHE A 122 9.62 4.62 7.77
C PHE A 122 10.87 5.52 7.77
N GLY A 123 10.75 6.78 7.36
CA GLY A 123 11.89 7.70 7.26
C GLY A 123 12.84 7.36 6.10
N VAL A 124 12.34 6.65 5.09
CA VAL A 124 13.04 6.35 3.83
C VAL A 124 12.41 7.10 2.66
#